data_AF-A0A948X5K5-F1
#
_entry.id   AF-A0A948X5K5-F1
#
_cell.length_a   1.000
_cell.length_b   1.000
_cell.length_c   1.000
_cell.angle_alpha   90.00
_cell.angle_beta   90.00
_cell.angle_gamma   90.00
#
_symmetry.space_group_name_H-M   'P 1'
#
loop_
_entity.id
_entity.type
_entity.pdbx_description
1 polymer ?
#
loop_
_entity_poly.entity_id
_entity_poly.type
_entity_poly.pdbx_seq_one_letter_code
_entity_poly.pdbx_strand_id
1 'polypeptide(L)'
;MDELKEIYERICFLRQKGIKMKEIAEKSGFSPSVLSAIYSTVLPAYFKELDKGCSEGEALDKALVWVNNVSKKKLLGSLPILKNALLTMSAAPQKQKENSANPFLDALGNNLKESVNQITNYSGLYLSYSISSSSKAMKIEPYLIAPSENGNYVEVGHQNVYGTTHWGTVMMNGQNHLYLMFNESQPPQLALFYICLKIPMYDRPPFLRGIYTCCDYNYNPIARRILFMKVSDSISREEFLKTKGILKSYESLDETEKRYYAYTCQPEDIIRMCNIPSPQMTDHDLETEKKFLGF
;
A
#
# COMPACT_ATOMS: atom_id res chain seq x y z
N MET A 1 13.28 17.63 30.50
CA MET A 1 12.93 18.15 29.17
C MET A 1 12.22 19.47 29.37
N ASP A 2 12.48 20.47 28.51
CA ASP A 2 11.83 21.78 28.58
C ASP A 2 10.32 21.64 28.35
N GLU A 3 9.53 22.04 29.35
CA GLU A 3 8.06 21.92 29.35
C GLU A 3 7.42 22.69 28.18
N LEU A 4 8.03 23.81 27.75
CA LEU A 4 7.56 24.60 26.62
C LEU A 4 7.75 23.86 25.29
N LYS A 5 8.81 23.06 25.17
CA LYS A 5 9.07 22.22 24.01
C LYS A 5 8.02 21.11 23.88
N GLU A 6 7.71 20.42 24.97
CA GLU A 6 6.67 19.38 24.98
C GLU A 6 5.29 19.94 24.59
N ILE A 7 4.95 21.14 25.10
CA ILE A 7 3.71 21.84 24.74
C ILE A 7 3.69 22.20 23.26
N TYR A 8 4.79 22.74 22.73
CA TYR A 8 4.88 23.11 21.31
C TYR A 8 4.69 21.90 20.39
N GLU A 9 5.43 20.81 20.65
CA GLU A 9 5.35 19.58 19.86
C GLU A 9 3.93 18.98 19.92
N ARG A 10 3.28 19.02 21.09
CA ARG A 10 1.92 18.52 21.22
C ARG A 10 0.90 19.38 20.48
N ILE A 11 1.03 20.70 20.49
CA ILE A 11 0.17 21.59 19.67
C ILE A 11 0.40 21.31 18.17
N CYS A 12 1.65 21.18 17.73
CA CYS A 12 2.00 20.78 16.36
C CYS A 12 1.31 19.47 15.96
N PHE A 13 1.40 18.44 16.82
CA PHE A 13 0.75 17.16 16.59
C PHE A 13 -0.78 17.28 16.43
N LEU A 14 -1.45 17.97 17.36
CA LEU A 14 -2.91 18.14 17.31
C LEU A 14 -3.35 18.93 16.07
N ARG A 15 -2.57 19.95 15.68
CA ARG A 15 -2.79 20.76 14.48
C ARG A 15 -2.62 19.94 13.20
N GLN A 16 -1.58 19.10 13.12
CA GLN A 16 -1.36 18.18 12.00
C GLN A 16 -2.47 17.14 11.89
N LYS A 17 -3.03 16.69 13.02
CA LYS A 17 -4.21 15.83 13.06
C LYS A 17 -5.52 16.56 12.80
N GLY A 18 -5.45 17.86 12.49
CA GLY A 18 -6.58 18.61 11.98
C GLY A 18 -7.48 19.23 13.04
N ILE A 19 -7.06 19.25 14.31
CA ILE A 19 -7.74 19.98 15.38
C ILE A 19 -7.50 21.47 15.17
N LYS A 20 -8.58 22.26 15.19
CA LYS A 20 -8.48 23.71 14.99
C LYS A 20 -7.91 24.39 16.24
N MET A 21 -7.23 25.53 16.05
CA MET A 21 -6.65 26.31 17.17
C MET A 21 -7.72 26.73 18.19
N LYS A 22 -8.94 27.03 17.71
CA LYS A 22 -10.08 27.39 18.56
C LYS A 22 -10.45 26.26 19.55
N GLU A 23 -10.41 25.00 19.11
CA GLU A 23 -10.75 23.84 19.92
C GLU A 23 -9.68 23.57 20.99
N ILE A 24 -8.41 23.77 20.65
CA ILE A 24 -7.29 23.67 21.61
C ILE A 24 -7.40 24.78 22.66
N ALA A 25 -7.70 26.01 22.21
CA ALA A 25 -7.85 27.17 23.09
C ALA A 25 -9.02 26.98 24.09
N GLU A 26 -10.17 26.50 23.62
CA GLU A 26 -11.34 26.24 24.45
C GLU A 26 -11.05 25.22 25.57
N LYS A 27 -10.39 24.10 25.25
CA LYS A 27 -10.04 23.09 26.26
C LYS A 27 -8.94 23.51 27.22
N SER A 28 -8.02 24.37 26.79
CA SER A 28 -6.93 24.87 27.62
C SER A 28 -7.29 26.11 28.44
N GLY A 29 -8.47 26.71 28.21
CA GLY A 29 -8.90 27.95 28.84
C GLY A 29 -8.16 29.19 28.33
N PHE A 30 -7.44 29.08 27.21
CA PHE A 30 -6.80 30.21 26.53
C PHE A 30 -7.77 30.86 25.54
N SER A 31 -7.57 32.14 25.25
CA SER A 31 -8.22 32.72 24.07
C SER A 31 -7.54 32.21 22.79
N PRO A 32 -8.29 32.00 21.68
CA PRO A 32 -7.69 31.54 20.43
C PRO A 32 -6.58 32.45 19.91
N SER A 33 -6.68 33.76 20.13
CA SER A 33 -5.67 34.74 19.71
C SER A 33 -4.39 34.64 20.53
N VAL A 34 -4.50 34.47 21.85
CA VAL A 34 -3.35 34.30 22.76
C VAL A 34 -2.64 32.98 22.46
N LEU A 35 -3.38 31.88 22.34
CA LEU A 35 -2.79 30.58 22.04
C LEU A 35 -2.13 30.57 20.64
N SER A 36 -2.76 31.22 19.66
CA SER A 36 -2.16 31.39 18.33
C SER A 36 -0.85 32.16 18.39
N ALA A 37 -0.80 33.28 19.13
CA ALA A 37 0.42 34.08 19.29
C ALA A 37 1.53 33.29 20.00
N ILE A 38 1.19 32.51 21.03
CA ILE A 38 2.14 31.63 21.71
C ILE A 38 2.72 30.61 20.73
N TYR A 39 1.86 29.94 19.95
CA TYR A 39 2.25 28.90 19.01
C TYR A 39 3.04 29.41 17.80
N SER A 40 2.61 30.50 17.15
CA SER A 40 3.22 30.96 15.89
C SER A 40 4.40 31.91 16.09
N THR A 41 4.50 32.57 17.24
CA THR A 41 5.44 33.68 17.44
C THR A 41 6.32 33.45 18.67
N VAL A 42 5.74 33.25 19.86
CA VAL A 42 6.52 33.18 21.11
C VAL A 42 7.38 31.92 21.17
N LEU A 43 6.80 30.73 20.97
CA LEU A 43 7.54 29.47 21.07
C LEU A 43 8.65 29.36 20.00
N PRO A 44 8.40 29.68 18.71
CA PRO A 44 9.47 29.72 17.72
C PRO A 44 10.59 30.71 18.04
N ALA A 45 10.26 31.92 18.52
CA ALA A 45 11.25 32.91 18.93
C ALA A 45 12.06 32.46 20.16
N TYR A 46 11.39 31.83 21.12
CA TYR A 46 12.01 31.26 22.32
C TYR A 46 13.05 30.18 21.98
N PHE A 47 12.69 29.20 21.13
CA PHE A 47 13.63 28.15 20.72
C PHE A 47 14.82 28.72 19.95
N LYS A 48 14.58 29.73 19.09
CA LYS A 48 15.65 30.41 18.37
C LYS A 48 16.64 31.14 19.28
N GLU A 49 16.19 31.69 20.42
CA GLU A 49 17.08 32.33 21.40
C GLU A 49 17.81 31.30 22.28
N LEU A 50 17.19 30.16 22.57
CA LEU A 50 17.87 29.03 23.23
C LEU A 50 19.01 28.47 22.37
N ASP A 51 18.79 28.32 21.05
CA ASP A 51 19.82 27.86 20.11
C ASP A 51 21.04 28.81 20.04
N LYS A 52 20.85 30.09 20.42
CA LYS A 52 21.93 31.09 20.55
C LYS A 52 22.65 31.04 21.90
N GLY A 53 22.32 30.08 22.77
CA GLY A 53 22.91 29.91 24.09
C GLY A 53 22.38 30.85 25.17
N CYS A 54 21.21 31.48 24.96
CA CYS A 54 20.57 32.26 26.02
C CYS A 54 20.01 31.34 27.12
N SER A 55 19.92 31.83 28.35
CA SER A 55 19.20 31.12 29.40
C SER A 55 17.70 31.07 29.11
N GLU A 56 16.98 30.06 29.62
CA GLU A 56 15.52 29.90 29.42
C GLU A 56 14.73 31.17 29.80
N GLY A 57 15.13 31.81 30.91
CA GLY A 57 14.51 33.04 31.39
C GLY A 57 14.65 34.22 30.41
N GLU A 58 15.86 34.44 29.89
CA GLU A 58 16.19 35.52 28.96
C GLU A 58 15.62 35.26 27.56
N ALA A 59 15.66 34.01 27.09
CA ALA A 59 15.08 33.59 25.83
C ALA A 59 13.57 33.86 25.82
N LEU A 60 12.88 33.56 26.93
CA LEU A 60 11.44 33.81 27.05
C LEU A 60 11.11 35.31 27.12
N ASP A 61 11.93 36.10 27.82
CA ASP A 61 11.74 37.56 27.87
C ASP A 61 11.86 38.18 26.47
N LYS A 62 12.89 37.79 25.72
CA LYS A 62 13.07 38.25 24.33
C LYS A 62 11.94 37.79 23.40
N ALA A 63 11.43 36.58 23.60
CA ALA A 63 10.33 36.05 22.79
C ALA A 63 9.00 36.78 23.04
N LEU A 64 8.74 37.20 24.28
CA LEU A 64 7.51 37.88 24.66
C LEU A 64 7.43 39.34 24.19
N VAL A 65 8.56 39.98 23.86
CA VAL A 65 8.58 41.35 23.27
C VAL A 65 7.75 41.43 21.98
N TRP A 66 7.63 40.33 21.25
CA TRP A 66 6.92 40.27 19.97
C TRP A 66 5.40 40.18 20.09
N VAL A 67 4.86 40.10 21.32
CA VAL A 67 3.43 39.91 21.56
C VAL A 67 2.92 40.81 22.69
N ASN A 68 1.84 41.55 22.46
CA ASN A 68 1.30 42.49 23.45
C ASN A 68 0.23 41.88 24.35
N ASN A 69 -0.20 40.65 24.06
CA ASN A 69 -1.35 39.98 24.69
C ASN A 69 -0.96 38.78 25.57
N VAL A 70 0.33 38.52 25.76
CA VAL A 70 0.84 37.40 26.57
C VAL A 70 1.79 37.96 27.63
N SER A 71 1.52 37.70 28.91
CA SER A 71 2.45 38.06 29.99
C SER A 71 3.20 36.83 30.50
N LYS A 72 4.51 36.99 30.79
CA LYS A 72 5.37 35.90 31.27
C LYS A 72 4.78 35.19 32.48
N LYS A 73 4.34 35.96 33.48
CA LYS A 73 3.74 35.44 34.72
C LYS A 73 2.47 34.63 34.45
N LYS A 74 1.60 35.10 33.55
CA LYS A 74 0.36 34.40 33.21
C LYS A 74 0.62 33.14 32.38
N LEU A 75 1.56 33.19 31.44
CA LEU A 75 1.98 32.04 30.63
C LEU A 75 2.53 30.93 31.53
N LEU A 76 3.56 31.22 32.34
CA LEU A 76 4.18 30.25 33.24
C LEU A 76 3.16 29.67 34.24
N GLY A 77 2.28 30.50 34.79
CA GLY A 77 1.24 30.04 35.72
C GLY A 77 0.14 29.18 35.07
N SER A 78 0.03 29.15 33.75
CA SER A 78 -0.98 28.37 33.01
C SER A 78 -0.41 27.20 32.22
N LEU A 79 0.91 26.99 32.23
CA LEU A 79 1.57 25.85 31.57
C LEU A 79 1.02 24.49 32.04
N PRO A 80 0.81 24.22 33.35
CA PRO A 80 0.30 22.91 33.78
C PRO A 80 -1.11 22.63 33.24
N ILE A 81 -1.95 23.66 33.18
CA ILE A 81 -3.32 23.57 32.66
C ILE A 81 -3.28 23.31 31.15
N LEU A 82 -2.46 24.07 30.42
CA LEU A 82 -2.27 23.90 28.98
C LEU A 82 -1.75 22.50 28.65
N LYS A 83 -0.72 22.03 29.36
CA LYS A 83 -0.13 20.71 29.18
C LYS A 83 -1.16 19.59 29.42
N ASN A 84 -1.90 19.64 30.53
CA ASN A 84 -2.93 18.65 30.82
C ASN A 84 -4.07 18.67 29.78
N ALA A 85 -4.49 19.84 29.33
CA ALA A 85 -5.50 19.96 28.27
C ALA A 85 -4.99 19.33 26.96
N LEU A 86 -3.75 19.61 26.57
CA LEU A 86 -3.14 19.09 25.35
C LEU A 86 -2.93 17.56 25.38
N LEU A 87 -2.59 16.99 26.54
CA LEU A 87 -2.42 15.55 26.71
C LEU A 87 -3.74 14.79 26.71
N THR A 88 -4.80 15.35 27.30
CA THR A 88 -6.15 14.75 27.33
C THR A 88 -6.90 14.87 26.01
N MET A 89 -6.45 15.75 25.09
CA MET A 89 -6.99 15.82 23.74
C MET A 89 -6.60 14.59 22.91
N SER A 90 -7.60 13.79 22.54
CA SER A 90 -7.46 12.78 21.50
C SER A 90 -7.64 13.41 20.12
N ALA A 91 -6.70 13.14 19.23
CA ALA A 91 -6.83 13.43 17.81
C ALA A 91 -7.80 12.40 17.19
N ALA A 92 -9.10 12.66 17.28
CA ALA A 92 -10.06 11.93 16.46
C ALA A 92 -9.79 12.25 14.98
N PRO A 93 -9.85 11.27 14.06
CA PRO A 93 -9.78 11.55 12.62
C PRO A 93 -10.79 12.64 12.26
N GLN A 94 -10.38 13.60 11.43
CA GLN A 94 -11.31 14.60 10.92
C GLN A 94 -12.52 13.87 10.30
N LYS A 95 -13.74 14.28 10.65
CA LYS A 95 -14.95 13.78 9.97
C LYS A 95 -14.75 13.95 8.46
N GLN A 96 -15.00 12.88 7.71
CA GLN A 96 -14.92 12.91 6.24
C GLN A 96 -15.65 14.15 5.74
N LYS A 97 -14.98 14.97 4.94
CA LYS A 97 -15.66 16.06 4.24
C LYS A 97 -16.63 15.41 3.27
N GLU A 98 -17.93 15.62 3.47
CA GLU A 98 -18.94 15.25 2.47
C GLU A 98 -18.49 15.84 1.13
N ASN A 99 -18.27 14.97 0.14
CA ASN A 99 -17.88 15.30 -1.24
C ASN A 99 -16.40 15.56 -1.57
N SER A 100 -15.41 15.13 -0.78
CA SER A 100 -14.03 15.06 -1.31
C SER A 100 -13.85 13.82 -2.19
N ALA A 101 -14.11 13.93 -3.49
CA ALA A 101 -13.77 12.89 -4.47
C ALA A 101 -12.26 12.60 -4.40
N ASN A 102 -11.87 11.32 -4.48
CA ASN A 102 -10.47 10.91 -4.45
C ASN A 102 -9.89 10.97 -5.88
N PRO A 103 -9.01 11.93 -6.22
CA PRO A 103 -8.49 12.08 -7.57
C PRO A 103 -7.74 10.83 -8.07
N PHE A 104 -7.21 10.02 -7.15
CA PHE A 104 -6.56 8.76 -7.50
C PHE A 104 -7.56 7.73 -8.04
N LEU A 105 -8.79 7.68 -7.49
CA LEU A 105 -9.82 6.80 -8.00
C LEU A 105 -10.27 7.22 -9.41
N ASP A 106 -10.31 8.52 -9.68
CA ASP A 106 -10.60 9.04 -11.03
C ASP A 106 -9.49 8.62 -12.01
N ALA A 107 -8.22 8.74 -11.61
CA ALA A 107 -7.08 8.31 -12.43
C ALA A 107 -7.11 6.80 -12.73
N LEU A 108 -7.44 5.97 -11.72
CA LEU A 108 -7.64 4.53 -11.91
C LEU A 108 -8.79 4.26 -12.89
N GLY A 109 -9.94 4.92 -12.69
CA GLY A 109 -11.11 4.79 -13.56
C GLY A 109 -10.83 5.16 -15.01
N ASN A 110 -10.03 6.20 -15.25
CA ASN A 110 -9.61 6.60 -16.59
C ASN A 110 -8.67 5.58 -17.24
N ASN A 111 -7.66 5.09 -16.50
CA ASN A 111 -6.73 4.08 -17.03
C ASN A 111 -7.45 2.78 -17.44
N LEU A 112 -8.42 2.34 -16.65
CA LEU A 112 -9.23 1.15 -16.95
C LEU A 112 -9.97 1.28 -18.29
N LYS A 113 -10.53 2.46 -18.58
CA LYS A 113 -11.19 2.76 -19.85
C LYS A 113 -10.20 2.81 -21.01
N GLU A 114 -9.07 3.49 -20.83
CA GLU A 114 -8.05 3.62 -21.87
C GLU A 114 -7.40 2.28 -22.26
N SER A 115 -7.28 1.37 -21.29
CA SER A 115 -6.70 0.03 -21.49
C SER A 115 -7.44 -0.79 -22.55
N VAL A 116 -8.75 -0.59 -22.72
CA VAL A 116 -9.58 -1.30 -23.72
C VAL A 116 -9.06 -1.06 -25.14
N ASN A 117 -8.58 0.15 -25.43
CA ASN A 117 -8.10 0.52 -26.77
C ASN A 117 -6.75 -0.12 -27.13
N GLN A 118 -6.02 -0.63 -26.14
CA GLN A 118 -4.64 -1.10 -26.29
C GLN A 118 -4.49 -2.61 -26.04
N ILE A 119 -5.52 -3.27 -25.52
CA ILE A 119 -5.43 -4.67 -25.09
C ILE A 119 -5.51 -5.67 -26.24
N THR A 120 -5.99 -5.29 -27.42
CA THR A 120 -6.31 -6.22 -28.53
C THR A 120 -5.21 -7.22 -28.85
N ASN A 121 -3.94 -6.79 -28.85
CA ASN A 121 -2.80 -7.67 -29.14
C ASN A 121 -2.52 -8.71 -28.03
N TYR A 122 -3.00 -8.44 -26.82
CA TYR A 122 -2.79 -9.25 -25.62
C TYR A 122 -4.07 -9.96 -25.15
N SER A 123 -5.21 -9.71 -25.79
CA SER A 123 -6.44 -10.44 -25.51
C SER A 123 -6.34 -11.90 -25.97
N GLY A 124 -6.97 -12.80 -25.22
CA GLY A 124 -7.00 -14.22 -25.52
C GLY A 124 -7.02 -15.09 -24.27
N LEU A 125 -6.92 -16.39 -24.51
CA LEU A 125 -6.75 -17.42 -23.49
C LEU A 125 -5.27 -17.70 -23.28
N TYR A 126 -4.89 -17.83 -22.01
CA TYR A 126 -3.54 -18.14 -21.57
C TYR A 126 -3.54 -19.32 -20.61
N LEU A 127 -2.45 -20.09 -20.63
CA LEU A 127 -2.08 -20.96 -19.53
C LEU A 127 -0.92 -20.32 -18.79
N SER A 128 -1.09 -20.12 -17.49
CA SER A 128 -0.01 -19.65 -16.63
C SER A 128 0.75 -20.82 -16.02
N TYR A 129 2.05 -20.65 -15.82
CA TYR A 129 2.95 -21.58 -15.16
C TYR A 129 3.61 -20.88 -13.99
N SER A 130 3.42 -21.41 -12.78
CA SER A 130 4.01 -20.87 -11.55
C SER A 130 4.12 -21.95 -10.47
N ILE A 131 4.99 -21.73 -9.48
CA ILE A 131 5.11 -22.63 -8.33
C ILE A 131 3.90 -22.54 -7.39
N SER A 132 3.47 -23.69 -6.89
CA SER A 132 2.40 -23.79 -5.87
C SER A 132 2.85 -23.27 -4.51
N SER A 133 1.90 -22.73 -3.74
CA SER A 133 2.16 -22.28 -2.36
C SER A 133 2.18 -23.40 -1.33
N SER A 134 1.55 -24.53 -1.65
CA SER A 134 1.35 -25.64 -0.71
C SER A 134 2.27 -26.83 -0.95
N SER A 135 2.96 -26.88 -2.09
CA SER A 135 3.79 -28.02 -2.49
C SER A 135 4.85 -27.60 -3.51
N LYS A 136 5.89 -28.43 -3.70
CA LYS A 136 6.93 -28.25 -4.74
C LYS A 136 6.44 -28.63 -6.15
N ALA A 137 5.16 -28.40 -6.43
CA ALA A 137 4.51 -28.72 -7.68
C ALA A 137 4.25 -27.44 -8.49
N MET A 138 4.17 -27.58 -9.81
CA MET A 138 3.83 -26.50 -10.72
C MET A 138 2.32 -26.41 -10.87
N LYS A 139 1.79 -25.19 -10.67
CA LYS A 139 0.43 -24.83 -11.04
C LYS A 139 0.40 -24.43 -12.50
N ILE A 140 -0.51 -25.06 -13.24
CA ILE A 140 -0.85 -24.71 -14.60
C ILE A 140 -2.29 -24.20 -14.57
N GLU A 141 -2.50 -22.90 -14.65
CA GLU A 141 -3.82 -22.27 -14.40
C GLU A 141 -4.27 -21.46 -15.62
N PRO A 142 -5.52 -21.62 -16.10
CA PRO A 142 -6.01 -20.85 -17.23
C PRO A 142 -6.37 -19.42 -16.82
N TYR A 143 -6.12 -18.50 -17.75
CA TYR A 143 -6.48 -17.09 -17.67
C TYR A 143 -7.15 -16.63 -18.96
N LEU A 144 -8.09 -15.71 -18.82
CA LEU A 144 -8.72 -14.99 -19.93
C LEU A 144 -8.38 -13.51 -19.78
N ILE A 145 -7.92 -12.87 -20.85
CA ILE A 145 -7.78 -11.41 -20.94
C ILE A 145 -8.68 -10.95 -22.08
N ALA A 146 -9.68 -10.12 -21.78
CA ALA A 146 -10.66 -9.67 -22.76
C ALA A 146 -11.19 -8.27 -22.43
N PRO A 147 -11.65 -7.49 -23.41
CA PRO A 147 -12.56 -6.37 -23.13
C PRO A 147 -13.81 -6.87 -22.40
N SER A 148 -14.30 -6.12 -21.41
CA SER A 148 -15.55 -6.44 -20.73
C SER A 148 -16.74 -6.39 -21.71
N GLU A 149 -17.84 -7.10 -21.39
CA GLU A 149 -19.05 -7.11 -22.22
C GLU A 149 -19.63 -5.71 -22.50
N ASN A 150 -19.48 -4.78 -21.56
CA ASN A 150 -19.91 -3.39 -21.73
C ASN A 150 -18.84 -2.46 -22.34
N GLY A 151 -17.66 -2.98 -22.68
CA GLY A 151 -16.56 -2.26 -23.31
C GLY A 151 -15.90 -1.17 -22.45
N ASN A 152 -16.21 -1.09 -21.16
CA ASN A 152 -15.76 0.00 -20.30
C ASN A 152 -14.42 -0.26 -19.61
N TYR A 153 -13.98 -1.51 -19.55
CA TYR A 153 -12.70 -1.90 -18.97
C TYR A 153 -12.22 -3.21 -19.59
N VAL A 154 -11.00 -3.61 -19.27
CA VAL A 154 -10.47 -4.92 -19.64
C VAL A 154 -10.68 -5.86 -18.46
N GLU A 155 -11.42 -6.94 -18.67
CA GLU A 155 -11.58 -7.98 -17.67
C GLU A 155 -10.46 -9.01 -17.75
N VAL A 156 -10.18 -9.60 -16.58
CA VAL A 156 -9.34 -10.79 -16.49
C VAL A 156 -10.05 -11.87 -15.70
N GLY A 157 -10.12 -13.07 -16.28
CA GLY A 157 -10.58 -14.28 -15.63
C GLY A 157 -9.42 -15.17 -15.22
N HIS A 158 -9.51 -15.83 -14.08
CA HIS A 158 -8.55 -16.82 -13.59
C HIS A 158 -9.30 -18.03 -13.02
N GLN A 159 -9.00 -19.25 -13.48
CA GLN A 159 -9.40 -20.44 -12.73
C GLN A 159 -8.22 -21.01 -11.97
N ASN A 160 -8.34 -21.13 -10.66
CA ASN A 160 -7.30 -21.76 -9.86
C ASN A 160 -7.35 -23.29 -9.98
N VAL A 161 -6.28 -23.95 -9.53
CA VAL A 161 -6.20 -25.42 -9.46
C VAL A 161 -7.26 -26.07 -8.55
N TYR A 162 -7.94 -25.29 -7.71
CA TYR A 162 -8.96 -25.74 -6.76
C TYR A 162 -10.40 -25.61 -7.29
N GLY A 163 -10.57 -25.15 -8.54
CA GLY A 163 -11.87 -25.00 -9.19
C GLY A 163 -12.63 -23.72 -8.85
N THR A 164 -11.98 -22.75 -8.21
CA THR A 164 -12.53 -21.41 -7.99
C THR A 164 -12.18 -20.50 -9.16
N THR A 165 -13.18 -19.75 -9.64
CA THR A 165 -12.98 -18.71 -10.66
C THR A 165 -12.90 -17.34 -9.99
N HIS A 166 -11.85 -16.60 -10.30
CA HIS A 166 -11.70 -15.20 -9.89
C HIS A 166 -11.84 -14.31 -11.12
N TRP A 167 -12.51 -13.18 -10.91
CA TRP A 167 -12.63 -12.13 -11.90
C TRP A 167 -11.93 -10.88 -11.37
N GLY A 168 -11.36 -10.15 -12.31
CA GLY A 168 -10.56 -8.99 -12.05
C GLY A 168 -10.59 -8.02 -13.20
N THR A 169 -9.71 -7.04 -13.13
CA THR A 169 -9.55 -6.02 -14.16
C THR A 169 -8.08 -5.86 -14.54
N VAL A 170 -7.84 -5.35 -15.74
CA VAL A 170 -6.49 -5.10 -16.25
C VAL A 170 -6.27 -3.60 -16.41
N MET A 171 -5.13 -3.14 -15.91
CA MET A 171 -4.61 -1.79 -16.12
C MET A 171 -3.33 -1.85 -16.94
N MET A 172 -3.10 -0.83 -17.76
CA MET A 172 -1.90 -0.72 -18.59
C MET A 172 -1.04 0.45 -18.14
N ASN A 173 0.27 0.23 -18.01
CA ASN A 173 1.25 1.31 -17.91
C ASN A 173 1.91 1.51 -19.26
N GLY A 174 1.23 2.33 -20.07
CA GLY A 174 1.55 2.50 -21.49
C GLY A 174 1.69 1.15 -22.19
N GLN A 175 2.76 0.99 -22.94
CA GLN A 175 3.09 -0.25 -23.66
C GLN A 175 4.14 -1.11 -22.94
N ASN A 176 4.37 -0.88 -21.63
CA ASN A 176 5.44 -1.55 -20.90
C ASN A 176 4.93 -2.70 -20.04
N HIS A 177 3.77 -2.53 -19.38
CA HIS A 177 3.27 -3.50 -18.40
C HIS A 177 1.76 -3.64 -18.43
N LEU A 178 1.29 -4.86 -18.16
CA LEU A 178 -0.09 -5.17 -17.79
C LEU A 178 -0.14 -5.46 -16.29
N TYR A 179 -1.04 -4.80 -15.57
CA TYR A 179 -1.36 -5.10 -14.17
C TYR A 179 -2.72 -5.78 -14.13
N LEU A 180 -2.73 -7.06 -13.83
CA LEU A 180 -3.93 -7.85 -13.64
C LEU A 180 -4.24 -7.82 -12.14
N MET A 181 -5.39 -7.29 -11.75
CA MET A 181 -5.80 -7.18 -10.35
C MET A 181 -7.06 -7.99 -10.11
N PHE A 182 -7.05 -8.79 -9.06
CA PHE A 182 -8.16 -9.66 -8.67
C PHE A 182 -8.55 -9.41 -7.22
N ASN A 183 -9.75 -9.83 -6.84
CA ASN A 183 -10.19 -9.90 -5.46
C ASN A 183 -10.58 -11.33 -5.11
N GLU A 184 -9.91 -11.94 -4.13
CA GLU A 184 -10.23 -13.28 -3.62
C GLU A 184 -11.42 -13.28 -2.67
N SER A 185 -11.71 -12.14 -2.04
CA SER A 185 -12.82 -12.00 -1.10
C SER A 185 -14.08 -11.44 -1.76
N GLN A 186 -15.24 -11.76 -1.19
CA GLN A 186 -16.47 -11.08 -1.57
C GLN A 186 -16.48 -9.65 -0.99
N PRO A 187 -17.03 -8.65 -1.72
CA PRO A 187 -17.24 -7.31 -1.18
C PRO A 187 -18.02 -7.35 0.14
N PRO A 188 -17.72 -6.45 1.12
CA PRO A 188 -16.91 -5.24 1.00
C PRO A 188 -15.40 -5.43 1.25
N GLN A 189 -14.97 -6.64 1.64
CA GLN A 189 -13.56 -6.91 1.91
C GLN A 189 -12.76 -7.02 0.60
N LEU A 190 -11.60 -6.39 0.56
CA LEU A 190 -10.63 -6.53 -0.52
C LEU A 190 -9.48 -7.41 -0.05
N ALA A 191 -9.35 -8.60 -0.65
CA ALA A 191 -8.18 -9.47 -0.55
C ALA A 191 -7.56 -9.53 -1.94
N LEU A 192 -6.71 -8.54 -2.23
CA LEU A 192 -6.16 -8.37 -3.58
C LEU A 192 -4.96 -9.28 -3.79
N PHE A 193 -4.93 -9.93 -4.95
CA PHE A 193 -3.69 -10.37 -5.56
C PHE A 193 -3.55 -9.71 -6.92
N TYR A 194 -2.31 -9.56 -7.36
CA TYR A 194 -2.02 -8.93 -8.63
C TYR A 194 -0.87 -9.60 -9.36
N ILE A 195 -0.91 -9.51 -10.69
CA ILE A 195 0.13 -10.00 -11.59
C ILE A 195 0.59 -8.82 -12.43
N CYS A 196 1.89 -8.54 -12.41
CA CYS A 196 2.53 -7.57 -13.29
C CYS A 196 3.23 -8.32 -14.43
N LEU A 197 2.69 -8.26 -15.65
CA LEU A 197 3.28 -8.84 -16.84
C LEU A 197 4.03 -7.77 -17.63
N LYS A 198 5.23 -8.10 -18.11
CA LYS A 198 6.00 -7.26 -19.01
C LYS A 198 5.51 -7.44 -20.45
N ILE A 199 5.19 -6.33 -21.09
CA ILE A 199 4.83 -6.27 -22.50
C ILE A 199 6.12 -6.26 -23.34
N PRO A 200 6.31 -7.22 -24.25
CA PRO A 200 7.40 -7.17 -25.23
C PRO A 200 7.06 -6.22 -26.38
N MET A 201 8.08 -5.68 -27.05
CA MET A 201 7.92 -4.96 -28.32
C MET A 201 7.66 -5.95 -29.47
N TYR A 202 6.56 -6.70 -29.39
CA TYR A 202 6.19 -7.74 -30.34
C TYR A 202 4.67 -7.84 -30.45
N ASP A 203 4.15 -7.81 -31.68
CA ASP A 203 2.71 -7.95 -31.93
C ASP A 203 2.25 -9.38 -31.68
N ARG A 204 1.17 -9.53 -30.90
CA ARG A 204 0.59 -10.83 -30.52
C ARG A 204 1.66 -11.80 -29.98
N PRO A 205 2.30 -11.45 -28.84
CA PRO A 205 3.37 -12.27 -28.31
C PRO A 205 2.85 -13.66 -27.91
N PRO A 206 3.60 -14.74 -28.21
CA PRO A 206 3.19 -16.10 -27.85
C PRO A 206 3.24 -16.33 -26.33
N PHE A 207 3.95 -15.47 -25.59
CA PHE A 207 3.99 -15.53 -24.14
C PHE A 207 4.22 -14.16 -23.51
N LEU A 208 3.83 -14.04 -22.25
CA LEU A 208 4.11 -12.90 -21.36
C LEU A 208 4.77 -13.43 -20.09
N ARG A 209 5.68 -12.65 -19.52
CA ARG A 209 6.38 -13.01 -18.28
C ARG A 209 6.23 -11.91 -17.26
N GLY A 210 6.18 -12.30 -15.99
CA GLY A 210 5.91 -11.33 -14.95
C GLY A 210 6.15 -11.83 -13.54
N ILE A 211 5.65 -11.05 -12.60
CA ILE A 211 5.65 -11.35 -11.18
C ILE A 211 4.20 -11.42 -10.70
N TYR A 212 3.88 -12.51 -10.02
CA TYR A 212 2.64 -12.72 -9.28
C TYR A 212 2.89 -12.42 -7.81
N THR A 213 2.02 -11.61 -7.21
CA THR A 213 2.09 -11.22 -5.81
C THR A 213 0.76 -11.46 -5.12
N CYS A 214 0.80 -12.19 -4.01
CA CYS A 214 -0.35 -12.51 -3.18
C CYS A 214 0.09 -12.79 -1.75
N CYS A 215 -0.83 -13.26 -0.90
CA CYS A 215 -0.50 -13.83 0.39
C CYS A 215 -0.53 -15.36 0.31
N ASP A 216 0.37 -16.03 1.03
CA ASP A 216 0.28 -17.48 1.24
C ASP A 216 -0.80 -17.85 2.28
N TYR A 217 -0.96 -19.15 2.56
CA TYR A 217 -1.95 -19.64 3.54
C TYR A 217 -1.69 -19.19 4.98
N ASN A 218 -0.49 -18.69 5.28
CA ASN A 218 -0.12 -18.12 6.58
C ASN A 218 -0.25 -16.59 6.57
N TYR A 219 -0.85 -16.01 5.52
CA TYR A 219 -0.97 -14.58 5.28
C TYR A 219 0.36 -13.84 5.12
N ASN A 220 1.45 -14.55 4.82
CA ASN A 220 2.70 -13.89 4.49
C ASN A 220 2.64 -13.41 3.03
N PRO A 221 3.06 -12.16 2.75
CA PRO A 221 3.18 -11.71 1.39
C PRO A 221 4.27 -12.49 0.67
N ILE A 222 3.97 -12.84 -0.58
CA ILE A 222 4.85 -13.55 -1.46
C ILE A 222 4.88 -12.90 -2.83
N ALA A 223 6.03 -12.96 -3.50
CA ALA A 223 6.20 -12.61 -4.90
C ALA A 223 6.86 -13.77 -5.64
N ARG A 224 6.35 -14.11 -6.82
CA ARG A 224 6.80 -15.27 -7.60
C ARG A 224 6.88 -14.96 -9.08
N ARG A 225 7.81 -15.59 -9.78
CA ARG A 225 7.77 -15.61 -11.25
C ARG A 225 6.50 -16.32 -11.75
N ILE A 226 5.96 -15.77 -12.82
CA ILE A 226 4.87 -16.39 -13.55
C ILE A 226 5.09 -16.22 -15.06
N LEU A 227 4.74 -17.25 -15.81
CA LEU A 227 4.84 -17.30 -17.26
C LEU A 227 3.44 -17.55 -17.84
N PHE A 228 2.97 -16.68 -18.72
CA PHE A 228 1.70 -16.82 -19.43
C PHE A 228 2.01 -17.27 -20.85
N MET A 229 1.57 -18.47 -21.24
CA MET A 229 1.64 -18.94 -22.62
C MET A 229 0.28 -18.73 -23.29
N LYS A 230 0.27 -18.04 -24.43
CA LYS A 230 -0.97 -17.82 -25.19
C LYS A 230 -1.39 -19.13 -25.85
N VAL A 231 -2.60 -19.60 -25.57
CA VAL A 231 -3.16 -20.84 -26.14
C VAL A 231 -4.16 -20.58 -27.25
N SER A 232 -4.86 -19.44 -27.21
CA SER A 232 -5.86 -19.08 -28.20
C SER A 232 -6.06 -17.56 -28.25
N ASP A 233 -6.39 -17.03 -29.41
CA ASP A 233 -6.88 -15.64 -29.57
C ASP A 233 -8.36 -15.49 -29.18
N SER A 234 -9.04 -16.60 -28.85
CA SER A 234 -10.42 -16.59 -28.37
C SER A 234 -10.57 -15.78 -27.09
N ILE A 235 -11.61 -14.97 -27.03
CA ILE A 235 -12.03 -14.21 -25.85
C ILE A 235 -13.32 -14.77 -25.24
N SER A 236 -13.70 -16.00 -25.61
CA SER A 236 -14.94 -16.62 -25.15
C SER A 236 -14.85 -16.98 -23.67
N ARG A 237 -15.74 -16.38 -22.86
CA ARG A 237 -15.93 -16.76 -21.46
C ARG A 237 -16.36 -18.22 -21.33
N GLU A 238 -17.18 -18.74 -22.23
CA GLU A 238 -17.63 -20.14 -22.19
C GLU A 238 -16.49 -21.13 -22.44
N GLU A 239 -15.58 -20.81 -23.36
CA GLU A 239 -14.39 -21.62 -23.62
C GLU A 239 -13.43 -21.58 -22.43
N PHE A 240 -13.19 -20.38 -21.89
CA PHE A 240 -12.42 -20.19 -20.67
C PHE A 240 -12.97 -21.03 -19.52
N LEU A 241 -14.29 -20.99 -19.31
CA LEU A 241 -14.92 -21.68 -18.17
C LEU A 241 -14.82 -23.22 -18.23
N LYS A 242 -14.59 -23.79 -19.42
CA LYS A 242 -14.40 -25.24 -19.61
C LYS A 242 -12.99 -25.72 -19.25
N THR A 243 -12.01 -24.82 -19.23
CA THR A 243 -10.60 -25.16 -18.98
C THR A 243 -10.34 -25.14 -17.48
N LYS A 244 -9.73 -26.20 -16.94
CA LYS A 244 -9.43 -26.30 -15.50
C LYS A 244 -7.94 -26.14 -15.21
N GLY A 245 -7.62 -25.56 -14.06
CA GLY A 245 -6.27 -25.56 -13.53
C GLY A 245 -5.82 -26.96 -13.12
N ILE A 246 -4.52 -27.23 -13.26
CA ILE A 246 -3.90 -28.52 -12.94
C ILE A 246 -2.65 -28.29 -12.09
N LEU A 247 -2.44 -29.18 -11.11
CA LEU A 247 -1.21 -29.24 -10.33
C LEU A 247 -0.39 -30.44 -10.82
N LYS A 248 0.86 -30.21 -11.23
CA LYS A 248 1.77 -31.27 -11.70
C LYS A 248 3.04 -31.33 -10.85
N SER A 249 3.43 -32.53 -10.42
CA SER A 249 4.76 -32.75 -9.82
C SER A 249 5.83 -32.72 -10.90
N TYR A 250 7.09 -32.49 -10.51
CA TYR A 250 8.21 -32.38 -11.46
C TYR A 250 8.34 -33.62 -12.35
N GLU A 251 8.10 -34.81 -11.79
CA GLU A 251 8.21 -36.09 -12.49
C GLU A 251 7.14 -36.28 -13.57
N SER A 252 6.00 -35.59 -13.44
CA SER A 252 4.87 -35.66 -14.37
C SER A 252 4.92 -34.61 -15.49
N LEU A 253 5.97 -33.78 -15.52
CA LEU A 253 6.15 -32.72 -16.51
C LEU A 253 6.70 -33.27 -17.82
N ASP A 254 6.18 -32.78 -18.94
CA ASP A 254 6.81 -32.98 -20.22
C ASP A 254 8.09 -32.13 -20.38
N GLU A 255 8.84 -32.35 -21.48
CA GLU A 255 10.12 -31.67 -21.72
C GLU A 255 9.97 -30.14 -21.88
N THR A 256 8.82 -29.64 -22.31
CA THR A 256 8.56 -28.21 -22.42
C THR A 256 8.19 -27.63 -21.06
N GLU A 257 7.31 -28.31 -20.33
CA GLU A 257 6.90 -27.95 -18.97
C GLU A 257 8.09 -27.94 -18.00
N LYS A 258 9.06 -28.85 -18.15
CA LYS A 258 10.31 -28.83 -17.35
C LYS A 258 11.11 -27.54 -17.58
N ARG A 259 11.13 -27.00 -18.80
CA ARG A 259 11.79 -25.70 -19.07
C ARG A 259 11.04 -24.55 -18.41
N TYR A 260 9.71 -24.59 -18.39
CA TYR A 260 8.90 -23.58 -17.70
C TYR A 260 9.06 -23.67 -16.18
N TYR A 261 9.10 -24.89 -15.63
CA TYR A 261 9.42 -25.13 -14.23
C TYR A 261 10.79 -24.55 -13.85
N ALA A 262 11.81 -24.80 -14.68
CA ALA A 262 13.15 -24.25 -14.45
C ALA A 262 13.16 -22.71 -14.44
N TYR A 263 12.21 -22.06 -15.12
CA TYR A 263 12.09 -20.60 -15.17
C TYR A 263 11.22 -19.99 -14.07
N THR A 264 10.26 -20.73 -13.51
CA THR A 264 9.25 -20.16 -12.57
C THR A 264 9.23 -20.78 -11.19
N CYS A 265 9.95 -21.88 -10.97
CA CYS A 265 9.83 -22.69 -9.76
C CYS A 265 11.16 -22.89 -9.01
N GLN A 266 12.21 -22.13 -9.31
CA GLN A 266 13.45 -22.22 -8.53
C GLN A 266 13.30 -21.58 -7.15
N PRO A 267 14.06 -22.00 -6.12
CA PRO A 267 13.98 -21.45 -4.76
C PRO A 267 14.12 -19.92 -4.71
N GLU A 268 15.02 -19.36 -5.52
CA GLU A 268 15.28 -17.92 -5.63
C GLU A 268 14.20 -17.14 -6.39
N ASP A 269 13.28 -17.83 -7.07
CA ASP A 269 12.17 -17.20 -7.79
C ASP A 269 11.01 -16.81 -6.88
N ILE A 270 11.11 -17.10 -5.58
CA ILE A 270 10.11 -16.79 -4.56
C ILE A 270 10.71 -15.81 -3.55
N ILE A 271 10.14 -14.61 -3.45
CA ILE A 271 10.38 -13.71 -2.32
C ILE A 271 9.24 -13.93 -1.33
N ARG A 272 9.56 -14.28 -0.09
CA ARG A 272 8.60 -14.59 0.97
C ARG A 272 9.06 -13.94 2.26
N MET A 273 8.09 -13.54 3.09
CA MET A 273 8.34 -13.19 4.50
C MET A 273 7.80 -14.30 5.40
N CYS A 274 8.29 -14.40 6.63
CA CYS A 274 7.67 -15.25 7.63
C CYS A 274 7.81 -14.66 9.03
N ASN A 275 6.80 -14.87 9.85
CA ASN A 275 6.88 -14.51 11.26
C ASN A 275 7.87 -15.43 11.98
N ILE A 276 8.85 -14.83 12.65
CA ILE A 276 9.67 -15.53 13.63
C ILE A 276 8.94 -15.58 14.98
N PRO A 277 9.08 -16.68 15.76
CA PRO A 277 8.54 -16.73 17.12
C PRO A 277 9.18 -15.67 18.02
N SER A 278 8.37 -14.84 18.67
CA SER A 278 8.82 -13.84 19.67
C SER A 278 9.89 -12.85 19.16
N PRO A 279 9.61 -12.04 18.12
CA PRO A 279 10.57 -11.11 17.55
C PRO A 279 11.02 -10.05 18.56
N GLN A 280 12.31 -9.76 18.61
CA GLN A 280 12.87 -8.66 19.41
C GLN A 280 13.01 -7.35 18.63
N MET A 281 12.71 -7.37 17.32
CA MET A 281 12.86 -6.27 16.36
C MET A 281 14.31 -5.78 16.23
N THR A 282 15.24 -6.72 16.11
CA THR A 282 16.69 -6.54 15.96
C THR A 282 17.20 -7.13 14.65
N ASP A 283 18.44 -6.83 14.25
CA ASP A 283 19.04 -7.42 13.04
C ASP A 283 19.12 -8.95 13.11
N HIS A 284 19.22 -9.52 14.32
CA HIS A 284 19.19 -10.96 14.55
C HIS A 284 17.86 -11.60 14.13
N ASP A 285 16.75 -10.87 14.27
CA ASP A 285 15.43 -11.32 13.84
C ASP A 285 15.36 -11.45 12.32
N LEU A 286 16.00 -10.53 11.57
CA LEU A 286 16.09 -10.58 10.11
C LEU A 286 16.98 -11.73 9.63
N GLU A 287 18.11 -11.98 10.31
CA GLU A 287 18.97 -13.12 10.02
C GLU A 287 18.27 -14.46 10.32
N THR A 288 17.49 -14.50 11.40
CA THR A 288 16.72 -15.68 11.79
C THR A 288 15.61 -15.95 10.78
N GLU A 289 14.90 -14.91 10.32
CA GLU A 289 13.91 -15.03 9.25
C GLU A 289 14.52 -15.62 7.98
N LYS A 290 15.69 -15.11 7.54
CA LYS A 290 16.39 -15.67 6.36
C LYS A 290 16.73 -17.15 6.53
N LYS A 291 17.26 -17.54 7.69
CA LYS A 291 17.56 -18.95 7.99
C LYS A 291 16.30 -19.82 7.96
N PHE A 292 15.17 -19.32 8.48
CA PHE A 292 13.87 -20.02 8.44
C PHE A 292 13.37 -20.21 7.00
N LEU A 293 13.61 -19.23 6.13
CA LEU A 293 13.24 -19.26 4.73
C LEU A 293 14.23 -20.05 3.84
N GLY A 294 15.39 -20.43 4.37
CA GLY A 294 16.42 -21.18 3.65
C GLY A 294 17.29 -20.32 2.73
N PHE A 295 17.44 -19.03 3.05
CA PHE A 295 18.32 -18.08 2.37
C PHE A 295 19.62 -17.81 3.11
#